data_AF-A0A1M6SAN5-F1
#
_entry.id   AF-A0A1M6SAN5-F1
#
_cell.length_a   1.000
_cell.length_b   1.000
_cell.length_c   1.000
_cell.angle_alpha   90.00
_cell.angle_beta   90.00
_cell.angle_gamma   90.00
#
_symmetry.space_group_name_H-M   'P 1'
#
loop_
_entity.id
_entity.type
_entity.pdbx_description
1 polymer ?
#
loop_
_entity_poly.entity_id
_entity_poly.type
_entity_poly.pdbx_seq_one_letter_code
_entity_poly.pdbx_strand_id
1 'polypeptide(L)'
;MKQRKVAVQYVELCGLKHGQRGDYLQSALTQQEIASQLGIPERTLRELLEIERKLTPEIKELLDTGIISKTSASKIWTKLSEQEQKELLDELGKDKIKEMKNQSYADWFYF
;
A
#
# COMPACT_ATOMS: atom_id res chain seq x y z
N MET A 1 4.28 -1.66 -4.64
CA MET A 1 4.26 -2.30 -5.97
C MET A 1 4.09 -1.28 -7.11
N LYS A 2 4.75 -1.49 -8.26
CA LYS A 2 4.73 -0.59 -9.43
C LYS A 2 3.30 -0.31 -9.96
N GLN A 3 2.42 -1.30 -9.97
CA GLN A 3 1.04 -1.16 -10.46
C GLN A 3 0.19 -0.14 -9.68
N ARG A 4 0.44 0.03 -8.37
CA ARG A 4 -0.28 1.02 -7.53
C ARG A 4 -0.04 2.44 -8.04
N LYS A 5 1.23 2.78 -8.28
CA LYS A 5 1.65 4.11 -8.75
C LYS A 5 1.07 4.41 -10.14
N VAL A 6 1.12 3.43 -11.05
CA VAL A 6 0.56 3.55 -12.40
C VAL A 6 -0.94 3.81 -12.35
N ALA A 7 -1.69 3.06 -11.55
CA ALA A 7 -3.14 3.22 -11.42
C ALA A 7 -3.52 4.61 -10.90
N VAL A 8 -2.78 5.15 -9.93
CA VAL A 8 -3.04 6.47 -9.33
C VAL A 8 -2.79 7.58 -10.34
N GLN A 9 -1.64 7.55 -11.02
CA GLN A 9 -1.31 8.54 -12.04
C GLN A 9 -2.31 8.52 -13.20
N TYR A 10 -2.74 7.34 -13.63
CA TYR A 10 -3.72 7.21 -14.70
C TYR A 10 -5.09 7.79 -14.31
N VAL A 11 -5.54 7.52 -13.09
CA VAL A 11 -6.78 8.08 -12.53
C VAL A 11 -6.73 9.62 -12.51
N GLU A 12 -5.59 10.20 -12.12
CA GLU A 12 -5.38 11.66 -12.13
C GLU A 12 -5.43 12.23 -13.57
N LEU A 13 -4.80 11.56 -14.53
CA LEU A 13 -4.84 11.96 -15.95
C LEU A 13 -6.26 11.89 -16.53
N CYS A 14 -7.08 10.94 -16.08
CA CYS A 14 -8.49 10.83 -16.47
C CYS A 14 -9.40 11.85 -15.77
N GLY A 15 -8.84 12.77 -14.97
CA GLY A 15 -9.60 13.84 -14.33
C GLY A 15 -10.21 13.49 -12.98
N LEU A 16 -9.82 12.36 -12.39
CA LEU A 16 -10.25 11.96 -11.05
C LEU A 16 -9.17 12.27 -10.02
N LYS A 17 -9.54 12.92 -8.92
CA LYS A 17 -8.63 13.12 -7.77
C LYS A 17 -8.85 11.99 -6.77
N HIS A 18 -7.81 11.20 -6.49
CA HIS A 18 -7.91 10.02 -5.61
C HIS A 18 -9.04 9.04 -5.97
N GLY A 19 -9.40 8.94 -7.25
CA GLY A 19 -10.51 8.11 -7.74
C GLY A 19 -11.90 8.72 -7.56
N GLN A 20 -12.01 9.99 -7.18
CA GLN A 20 -13.26 10.71 -7.01
C GLN A 20 -13.39 11.80 -8.07
N ARG A 21 -14.63 12.07 -8.52
CA ARG A 21 -14.91 13.19 -9.41
C ARG A 21 -14.57 14.48 -8.69
N GLY A 22 -13.67 15.28 -9.27
CA GLY A 22 -13.48 16.67 -8.84
C GLY A 22 -14.62 17.53 -9.36
N ASP A 23 -14.96 18.61 -8.64
CA ASP A 23 -16.09 19.50 -8.94
C ASP A 23 -16.00 20.22 -10.32
N TYR A 24 -14.91 20.06 -11.06
CA TYR A 24 -14.55 20.86 -12.24
C TYR A 24 -14.50 20.09 -13.57
N LEU A 25 -14.79 18.77 -13.61
CA LEU A 25 -14.64 17.96 -14.82
C LEU A 25 -15.92 17.20 -15.19
N GLN A 26 -16.66 17.74 -16.16
CA GLN A 26 -17.81 17.05 -16.78
C GLN A 26 -17.43 15.78 -17.57
N SER A 27 -16.14 15.60 -17.93
CA SER A 27 -15.66 14.50 -18.79
C SER A 27 -14.81 13.44 -18.07
N ALA A 28 -14.79 13.39 -16.74
CA ALA A 28 -13.99 12.40 -16.02
C ALA A 28 -14.54 10.97 -16.24
N LEU A 29 -13.64 10.05 -16.63
CA LEU A 29 -13.98 8.63 -16.77
C LEU A 29 -14.40 8.04 -15.42
N THR A 30 -15.23 7.01 -15.46
CA THR A 30 -15.59 6.22 -14.28
C THR A 30 -14.45 5.28 -13.88
N GLN A 31 -14.44 4.83 -12.62
CA GLN A 31 -13.50 3.79 -12.17
C GLN A 31 -13.63 2.50 -12.97
N GLN A 32 -14.84 2.15 -13.43
CA GLN A 32 -15.07 0.96 -14.25
C GLN A 32 -14.42 1.09 -15.63
N GLU A 33 -14.57 2.24 -16.29
CA GLU A 33 -13.92 2.51 -17.58
C GLU A 33 -12.40 2.53 -17.46
N ILE A 34 -11.87 3.16 -16.41
CA ILE A 34 -10.45 3.17 -16.12
C ILE A 34 -9.92 1.75 -15.87
N ALA A 35 -10.63 0.95 -15.07
CA ALA A 35 -10.23 -0.42 -14.79
C ALA A 35 -10.22 -1.29 -16.06
N SER A 36 -11.22 -1.10 -16.92
CA SER A 36 -11.31 -1.75 -18.24
C SER A 36 -10.10 -1.40 -19.12
N GLN A 37 -9.75 -0.11 -19.20
CA GLN A 37 -8.58 0.35 -19.98
C GLN A 37 -7.25 -0.15 -19.42
N LEU A 38 -7.15 -0.32 -18.10
CA LEU A 38 -5.97 -0.90 -17.43
C LEU A 38 -5.94 -2.44 -17.48
N GLY A 39 -6.99 -3.09 -17.98
CA GLY A 39 -7.09 -4.57 -18.02
C GLY A 39 -7.17 -5.21 -16.64
N ILE A 40 -7.76 -4.53 -15.64
CA ILE A 40 -7.90 -5.02 -14.27
C ILE A 40 -9.36 -4.97 -13.80
N PRO A 41 -9.75 -5.78 -12.81
CA PRO A 41 -11.05 -5.64 -12.17
C PRO A 41 -11.18 -4.27 -11.47
N GLU A 42 -12.36 -3.66 -11.52
CA GLU A 42 -12.64 -2.39 -10.82
C GLU A 42 -12.32 -2.48 -9.32
N ARG A 43 -12.64 -3.61 -8.69
CA ARG A 43 -12.25 -3.88 -7.30
C ARG A 43 -10.74 -3.73 -7.09
N THR A 44 -9.94 -4.26 -8.00
CA THR A 44 -8.49 -4.16 -7.94
C THR A 44 -8.03 -2.72 -8.06
N LEU A 45 -8.62 -1.93 -8.96
CA LEU A 45 -8.33 -0.49 -9.05
C LEU A 45 -8.62 0.21 -7.71
N ARG A 46 -9.79 -0.03 -7.12
CA ARG A 46 -10.17 0.54 -5.82
C ARG A 46 -9.18 0.18 -4.71
N GLU A 47 -8.75 -1.07 -4.62
CA GLU A 47 -7.74 -1.52 -3.65
C GLU A 47 -6.41 -0.79 -3.84
N LEU A 48 -5.95 -0.59 -5.09
CA LEU A 48 -4.72 0.16 -5.38
C LEU A 48 -4.82 1.62 -4.94
N LEU A 49 -5.94 2.28 -5.24
CA LEU A 49 -6.18 3.67 -4.86
C LEU A 49 -6.28 3.83 -3.35
N GLU A 50 -6.92 2.88 -2.66
CA GLU A 50 -7.05 2.89 -1.21
C GLU A 50 -5.69 2.73 -0.52
N ILE A 51 -4.85 1.79 -1.00
CA ILE A 51 -3.48 1.60 -0.53
C ILE A 51 -2.67 2.89 -0.72
N GLU A 52 -2.77 3.54 -1.88
CA GLU A 52 -2.04 4.79 -2.11
C GLU A 52 -2.51 5.91 -1.17
N ARG A 53 -3.82 6.01 -0.92
CA ARG A 53 -4.37 7.11 -0.12
C ARG A 53 -4.12 6.95 1.38
N LYS A 54 -4.21 5.72 1.90
CA LYS A 54 -4.31 5.49 3.36
C LYS A 54 -3.02 5.05 4.04
N LEU A 55 -2.05 4.53 3.28
CA LEU A 55 -0.79 4.06 3.88
C LEU A 55 0.20 5.20 4.05
N THR A 56 0.96 5.18 5.14
CA THR A 56 2.08 6.10 5.32
C THR A 56 3.22 5.78 4.32
N PRO A 57 4.15 6.72 4.08
CA PRO A 57 5.29 6.48 3.20
C PRO A 57 6.11 5.23 3.58
N GLU A 58 6.31 4.98 4.87
CA GLU A 58 7.08 3.85 5.38
C GLU A 58 6.39 2.52 5.03
N ILE A 59 5.08 2.41 5.25
CA ILE A 59 4.33 1.19 4.91
C ILE A 59 4.27 0.98 3.39
N LYS A 60 4.20 2.06 2.60
CA LYS A 60 4.28 1.97 1.13
C LYS A 60 5.64 1.44 0.67
N GLU A 61 6.72 1.80 1.35
CA GLU A 61 8.07 1.27 1.09
C GLU A 61 8.16 -0.22 1.41
N LEU A 62 7.60 -0.66 2.54
CA LEU A 62 7.52 -2.09 2.87
C LEU A 62 6.74 -2.90 1.82
N LEU A 63 5.69 -2.31 1.26
CA LEU A 63 4.93 -2.91 0.15
C LEU A 63 5.68 -2.85 -1.19
N ASP A 64 6.54 -1.85 -1.39
CA ASP A 64 7.36 -1.71 -2.60
C ASP A 64 8.55 -2.68 -2.58
N THR A 65 9.14 -2.94 -1.41
CA THR A 65 10.22 -3.91 -1.18
C THR A 65 9.74 -5.35 -1.04
N GLY A 66 8.42 -5.56 -0.88
CA GLY A 66 7.81 -6.88 -0.77
C GLY A 66 7.83 -7.48 0.64
N ILE A 67 8.27 -6.72 1.65
CA ILE A 67 8.23 -7.12 3.06
C ILE A 67 6.78 -7.37 3.50
N ILE A 68 5.83 -6.54 3.03
CA ILE A 68 4.40 -6.80 3.21
C ILE A 68 3.72 -7.08 1.88
N SER A 69 2.76 -8.00 1.90
CA SER A 69 1.99 -8.38 0.70
C SER A 69 0.93 -7.34 0.36
N LYS A 70 0.51 -7.29 -0.91
CA LYS A 70 -0.66 -6.50 -1.35
C LYS A 70 -1.92 -6.85 -0.56
N THR A 71 -2.13 -8.14 -0.27
CA THR A 71 -3.30 -8.62 0.48
C THR A 71 -3.30 -8.06 1.90
N SER A 72 -2.16 -8.11 2.58
CA SER A 72 -1.99 -7.54 3.92
C SER A 72 -2.20 -6.03 3.88
N ALA A 73 -1.59 -5.34 2.91
CA ALA A 73 -1.75 -3.90 2.71
C ALA A 73 -3.23 -3.50 2.56
N SER A 74 -3.96 -4.16 1.65
CA SER A 74 -5.35 -3.84 1.35
C SER A 74 -6.36 -4.24 2.43
N LYS A 75 -6.10 -5.29 3.22
CA LYS A 75 -7.07 -5.84 4.17
C LYS A 75 -6.82 -5.43 5.62
N ILE A 76 -5.58 -5.08 5.95
CA ILE A 76 -5.14 -4.81 7.32
C ILE A 76 -4.68 -3.35 7.41
N TRP A 77 -3.59 -3.01 6.72
CA TRP A 77 -2.93 -1.71 6.90
C TRP A 77 -3.81 -0.52 6.51
N THR A 78 -4.64 -0.63 5.47
CA THR A 78 -5.59 0.41 5.06
C THR A 78 -6.76 0.63 6.04
N LYS A 79 -6.92 -0.24 7.03
CA LYS A 79 -7.95 -0.10 8.09
C LYS A 79 -7.40 0.56 9.34
N LEU A 80 -6.08 0.67 9.46
CA LEU A 80 -5.41 1.31 10.59
C LEU A 80 -5.25 2.81 10.32
N SER A 81 -5.45 3.62 11.35
CA SER A 81 -5.05 5.02 11.36
C SER A 81 -3.52 5.15 11.22
N GLU A 82 -3.03 6.34 10.85
CA GLU A 82 -1.59 6.55 10.72
C GLU A 82 -0.82 6.27 12.02
N GLN A 83 -1.42 6.54 13.18
CA GLN A 83 -0.82 6.26 14.49
C GLN A 83 -0.74 4.75 14.74
N GLU A 84 -1.83 4.02 14.52
CA GLU A 84 -1.84 2.54 14.64
C GLU A 84 -0.87 1.88 13.66
N GLN A 85 -0.73 2.43 12.44
CA GLN A 85 0.27 1.95 11.48
C GLN A 85 1.70 2.10 12.02
N LYS A 86 2.01 3.23 12.65
CA LYS A 86 3.33 3.49 13.26
C LYS A 86 3.59 2.59 14.46
N GLU A 87 2.61 2.42 15.33
CA GLU A 87 2.71 1.56 16.52
C GLU A 87 2.94 0.09 16.13
N LEU A 88 2.15 -0.41 15.18
CA LEU A 88 2.33 -1.77 14.67
C LEU A 88 3.67 -1.95 13.96
N LEU A 89 4.12 -0.95 13.20
CA LEU A 89 5.44 -0.98 12.57
C LEU A 89 6.57 -1.01 13.60
N ASP A 90 6.47 -0.23 14.68
CA ASP A 90 7.44 -0.22 15.78
C ASP A 90 7.47 -1.56 16.52
N GLU A 91 6.32 -2.19 16.78
CA GLU A 91 6.24 -3.55 17.32
C GLU A 91 6.92 -4.59 16.40
N LEU A 92 6.60 -4.58 15.10
CA LEU A 92 7.24 -5.48 14.13
C LEU A 92 8.75 -5.24 14.01
N GLY A 93 9.17 -3.97 14.11
CA GLY A 93 10.59 -3.58 14.16
C GLY A 93 11.30 -4.12 15.39
N LYS A 94 10.66 -4.07 16.56
CA LYS A 94 11.17 -4.69 17.81
C LYS A 94 11.33 -6.19 17.66
N ASP A 95 10.40 -6.87 16.98
CA ASP A 95 10.50 -8.32 16.79
C ASP A 95 11.63 -8.70 15.83
N LYS A 96 11.84 -7.96 14.75
CA LYS A 96 13.03 -8.14 13.88
C LYS A 96 14.34 -7.89 14.64
N ILE A 97 14.37 -6.91 15.54
CA ILE A 97 15.53 -6.65 16.43
C ILE A 97 15.74 -7.82 17.42
N LYS A 98 14.66 -8.40 17.96
CA LYS A 98 14.74 -9.58 18.85
C LYS A 98 15.25 -10.81 18.09
N GLU A 99 14.77 -11.06 16.88
CA GLU A 99 15.23 -12.16 16.02
C GLU A 99 16.72 -12.03 15.70
N MET A 100 17.18 -10.83 15.30
CA MET A 100 18.61 -10.56 15.07
C MET A 100 19.47 -10.78 16.32
N LYS A 101 19.00 -10.38 17.50
CA LYS A 101 19.70 -10.66 18.76
C LYS A 101 19.77 -12.16 19.03
N ASN A 102 18.67 -12.88 18.89
CA ASN A 102 18.61 -14.33 19.15
C ASN A 102 19.48 -15.14 18.19
N GLN A 103 19.58 -14.74 16.91
CA GLN A 103 20.50 -15.35 15.96
C GLN A 103 21.96 -15.07 16.28
N SER A 104 22.29 -13.82 16.65
CA SER A 104 23.64 -13.49 17.13
C SER A 104 24.03 -14.34 18.34
N TYR A 105 23.16 -14.50 19.35
CA TYR A 105 23.43 -15.37 20.51
C TYR A 105 23.56 -16.85 20.16
N ALA A 106 22.85 -17.35 19.15
CA ALA A 106 23.00 -18.73 18.67
C ALA A 106 24.37 -18.96 18.00
N ASP A 107 24.89 -17.97 17.26
CA ASP A 107 26.20 -18.04 16.60
C ASP A 107 27.36 -18.05 17.63
N TRP A 108 27.18 -17.48 18.82
CA TRP A 108 28.16 -17.52 19.92
C TRP A 108 28.24 -18.88 20.65
N PHE A 109 27.30 -19.80 20.43
CA PHE A 109 27.27 -21.11 21.11
C PHE A 109 27.84 -22.27 20.25
N TYR A 110 28.20 -21.99 18.99
CA TYR A 110 28.79 -22.95 18.05
C TYR A 110 30.27 -22.67 17.71
N PHE A 111 30.96 -21.89 18.55
CA PHE A 111 32.41 -21.76 18.63
C PHE A 111 32.87 -22.01 20.07
#